data_AF-A0A7V7DF03-F1
#
_entry.id   AF-A0A7V7DF03-F1
#
_cell.length_a   1.000
_cell.length_b   1.000
_cell.length_c   1.000
_cell.angle_alpha   90.00
_cell.angle_beta   90.00
_cell.angle_gamma   90.00
#
_symmetry.space_group_name_H-M   'P 1'
#
loop_
_entity.id
_entity.type
_entity.pdbx_description
1 polymer ?
#
loop_
_entity_poly.entity_id
_entity_poly.type
_entity_poly.pdbx_seq_one_letter_code
_entity_poly.pdbx_strand_id
1 'polypeptide(L)'
;MHLSEAQTRQDLIDSQLAKAGWSTISRSLIEEFYIKSGFETREDRAQYSSKGEFADYVLLDKTNKPLAIVEAKKTSRDALAGKRQASDYADLIKQKFGFDPFIFLTNGNEIQFWDRVNYP
;
A
#
# COMPACT_ATOMS: atom_id res chain seq x y z
N MET A 1 -23.48 6.14 -15.59
CA MET A 1 -22.27 5.33 -15.91
C MET A 1 -22.16 4.26 -14.83
N HIS A 2 -21.93 3.00 -15.19
CA HIS A 2 -21.68 1.93 -14.21
C HIS A 2 -20.17 1.86 -13.91
N LEU A 3 -19.78 2.09 -12.67
CA LEU A 3 -18.40 1.85 -12.22
C LEU A 3 -18.15 0.33 -12.17
N SER A 4 -16.92 -0.08 -12.47
CA SER A 4 -16.52 -1.48 -12.26
C SER A 4 -16.40 -1.78 -10.76
N GLU A 5 -16.51 -3.07 -10.37
CA GLU A 5 -16.22 -3.51 -9.00
C GLU A 5 -14.82 -3.05 -8.56
N ALA A 6 -13.85 -3.09 -9.50
CA ALA A 6 -12.48 -2.67 -9.22
C ALA A 6 -12.37 -1.18 -8.89
N GLN A 7 -13.05 -0.34 -9.67
CA GLN A 7 -13.07 1.11 -9.44
C GLN A 7 -13.81 1.44 -8.15
N THR A 8 -15.00 0.85 -7.95
CA THR A 8 -15.82 1.09 -6.75
C THR A 8 -15.06 0.71 -5.47
N ARG A 9 -14.32 -0.39 -5.49
CA ARG A 9 -13.46 -0.79 -4.37
C ARG A 9 -12.33 0.21 -4.13
N GLN A 10 -11.66 0.65 -5.20
CA GLN A 10 -10.58 1.62 -5.08
C GLN A 10 -11.09 2.91 -4.46
N ASP A 11 -12.20 3.44 -4.97
CA ASP A 11 -12.86 4.64 -4.42
C ASP A 11 -13.23 4.46 -2.94
N LEU A 12 -13.65 3.25 -2.53
CA LEU A 12 -13.97 2.92 -1.15
C LEU A 12 -12.72 2.93 -0.24
N ILE A 13 -11.59 2.39 -0.70
CA ILE A 13 -10.33 2.39 0.05
C ILE A 13 -9.77 3.81 0.13
N ASP A 14 -9.80 4.55 -0.97
CA ASP A 14 -9.37 5.96 -1.02
C ASP A 14 -10.20 6.82 -0.07
N SER A 15 -11.51 6.60 -0.01
CA SER A 15 -12.39 7.28 0.95
C SER A 15 -12.03 6.96 2.39
N GLN A 16 -11.67 5.72 2.71
CA GLN A 16 -11.24 5.31 4.05
C GLN A 16 -9.90 5.94 4.43
N LEU A 17 -8.93 5.93 3.52
CA LEU A 17 -7.63 6.59 3.70
C LEU A 17 -7.82 8.11 3.95
N ALA A 18 -8.62 8.78 3.12
CA ALA A 18 -8.90 10.20 3.26
C ALA A 18 -9.60 10.53 4.59
N LYS A 19 -10.57 9.72 5.03
CA LYS A 19 -11.23 9.86 6.34
C LYS A 19 -10.25 9.69 7.50
N ALA A 20 -9.24 8.84 7.35
CA ALA A 20 -8.16 8.67 8.32
C ALA A 20 -7.08 9.78 8.24
N GLY A 21 -7.22 10.75 7.33
CA GLY A 21 -6.32 11.89 7.17
C GLY A 21 -5.15 11.66 6.21
N TRP A 22 -5.09 10.50 5.55
CA TRP A 22 -4.07 10.18 4.56
C TRP A 22 -4.43 10.77 3.20
N SER A 23 -3.49 11.47 2.57
CA SER A 23 -3.75 12.13 1.29
C SER A 23 -2.48 12.33 0.48
N THR A 24 -2.61 12.17 -0.83
CA THR A 24 -1.56 12.53 -1.80
C THR A 24 -1.32 14.04 -1.83
N ILE A 25 -2.35 14.86 -1.55
CA ILE A 25 -2.26 16.33 -1.48
C ILE A 25 -1.34 16.76 -0.32
N SER A 26 -1.51 16.14 0.85
CA SER A 26 -0.64 16.40 2.02
C SER A 26 0.68 15.63 1.97
N ARG A 27 0.92 14.86 0.89
CA ARG A 27 2.09 13.99 0.70
C ARG A 27 2.30 12.96 1.82
N SER A 28 1.24 12.64 2.54
CA SER A 28 1.25 11.60 3.57
C SER A 28 0.94 10.20 3.01
N LEU A 29 0.52 10.13 1.74
CA LEU A 29 0.15 8.90 1.04
C LEU A 29 0.84 8.86 -0.33
N ILE A 30 1.44 7.71 -0.66
CA ILE A 30 1.92 7.40 -2.01
C ILE A 30 1.10 6.22 -2.54
N GLU A 31 0.53 6.37 -3.74
CA GLU A 31 -0.13 5.31 -4.49
C GLU A 31 0.88 4.59 -5.39
N GLU A 32 0.68 3.28 -5.62
CA GLU A 32 1.47 2.47 -6.56
C GLU A 32 2.98 2.64 -6.34
N PHE A 33 3.45 2.37 -5.12
CA PHE A 33 4.83 2.61 -4.73
C PHE A 33 5.75 1.50 -5.26
N TYR A 34 6.62 1.84 -6.22
CA TYR A 34 7.56 0.90 -6.84
C TYR A 34 8.77 0.64 -5.93
N ILE A 35 8.98 -0.63 -5.58
CA ILE A 35 10.01 -0.96 -4.59
C ILE A 35 11.34 -1.38 -5.24
N LYS A 36 11.35 -1.78 -6.53
CA LYS A 36 12.52 -2.38 -7.19
C LYS A 36 13.57 -1.41 -7.80
N SER A 37 13.21 -0.21 -8.28
CA SER A 37 14.22 0.80 -8.73
C SER A 37 14.55 1.84 -7.66
N GLY A 38 13.81 1.82 -6.55
CA GLY A 38 14.07 2.66 -5.42
C GLY A 38 13.49 4.06 -5.55
N PHE A 39 12.31 4.27 -4.97
CA PHE A 39 11.83 5.59 -4.53
C PHE A 39 11.67 6.64 -5.64
N GLU A 40 11.72 6.20 -6.89
CA GLU A 40 11.36 6.99 -8.05
C GLU A 40 9.84 7.17 -8.08
N THR A 41 9.42 8.40 -8.34
CA THR A 41 8.00 8.74 -8.41
C THR A 41 7.41 8.25 -9.74
N ARG A 42 6.10 8.44 -9.88
CA ARG A 42 5.28 8.15 -11.06
C ARG A 42 5.83 8.66 -12.41
N GLU A 43 6.88 9.46 -12.46
CA GLU A 43 7.43 10.06 -13.68
C GLU A 43 8.41 9.14 -14.43
N ASP A 44 9.01 8.15 -13.77
CA ASP A 44 10.02 7.25 -14.38
C ASP A 44 9.42 5.95 -14.99
N ARG A 45 8.10 5.96 -15.21
CA ARG A 45 7.20 4.80 -15.44
C ARG A 45 7.33 4.04 -16.77
N ALA A 46 8.26 4.38 -17.67
CA ALA A 46 8.22 3.84 -19.03
C ALA A 46 8.61 2.35 -19.18
N GLN A 47 9.17 1.69 -18.16
CA GLN A 47 9.80 0.36 -18.32
C GLN A 47 9.24 -0.79 -17.46
N TYR A 48 8.35 -0.54 -16.49
CA TYR A 48 7.95 -1.56 -15.51
C TYR A 48 6.45 -1.87 -15.58
N SER A 49 6.10 -2.93 -16.32
CA SER A 49 4.69 -3.32 -16.60
C SER A 49 4.18 -4.51 -15.79
N SER A 50 4.92 -4.98 -14.78
CA SER A 50 4.53 -6.21 -14.07
C SER A 50 3.72 -5.92 -12.79
N LYS A 51 2.44 -6.32 -12.80
CA LYS A 51 1.60 -6.45 -11.60
C LYS A 51 2.31 -7.37 -10.61
N GLY A 52 2.97 -6.80 -9.61
CA GLY A 52 3.73 -7.55 -8.61
C GLY A 52 4.88 -6.78 -7.96
N GLU A 53 5.22 -5.60 -8.48
CA GLU A 53 6.38 -4.83 -7.99
C GLU A 53 6.01 -3.56 -7.21
N PHE A 54 4.72 -3.36 -6.95
CA PHE A 54 4.18 -2.15 -6.33
C PHE A 54 3.32 -2.49 -5.11
N ALA A 55 3.56 -1.80 -4.00
CA ALA A 55 2.55 -1.70 -2.94
C ALA A 55 1.41 -0.79 -3.43
N ASP A 56 0.15 -1.17 -3.17
CA ASP A 56 -0.99 -0.34 -3.60
C ASP A 56 -0.94 1.05 -2.96
N TYR A 57 -0.63 1.11 -1.65
CA TYR A 57 -0.37 2.36 -0.97
C TYR A 57 0.76 2.27 0.06
N VAL A 58 1.45 3.39 0.27
CA VAL A 58 2.42 3.59 1.34
C VAL A 58 2.06 4.86 2.11
N LEU A 59 1.92 4.72 3.43
CA LEU A 59 1.66 5.82 4.35
C LEU A 59 2.99 6.37 4.85
N LEU A 60 3.16 7.69 4.90
CA LEU A 60 4.41 8.34 5.30
C LEU A 60 4.27 9.03 6.66
N ASP A 61 5.31 8.95 7.49
CA ASP A 61 5.37 9.78 8.69
C ASP A 61 5.66 11.26 8.36
N LYS A 62 5.71 12.11 9.40
CA LYS A 62 6.01 13.55 9.27
C LYS A 62 7.42 13.84 8.74
N THR A 63 8.28 12.84 8.66
CA THR A 63 9.65 12.92 8.11
C THR A 63 9.75 12.36 6.68
N ASN A 64 8.60 12.07 6.04
CA ASN A 64 8.47 11.45 4.72
C ASN A 64 9.06 10.03 4.63
N LYS A 65 9.14 9.31 5.75
CA LYS A 65 9.57 7.91 5.77
C LYS A 65 8.36 6.98 5.74
N PRO A 66 8.41 5.83 5.05
CA PRO A 66 7.30 4.88 5.06
C PRO A 66 6.94 4.42 6.46
N LEU A 67 5.74 4.73 6.96
CA LEU A 67 5.26 4.24 8.24
C LEU A 67 4.55 2.90 8.08
N ALA A 68 3.78 2.74 7.01
CA ALA A 68 2.98 1.56 6.77
C ALA A 68 2.77 1.28 5.27
N ILE A 69 2.54 0.01 4.94
CA ILE A 69 2.07 -0.45 3.63
C ILE A 69 0.57 -0.77 3.74
N VAL A 70 -0.20 -0.44 2.71
CA VAL A 70 -1.58 -0.92 2.54
C VAL A 70 -1.65 -1.74 1.25
N GLU A 71 -1.99 -3.02 1.37
CA GLU A 71 -2.13 -3.94 0.26
C GLU A 71 -3.61 -4.29 0.07
N ALA A 72 -4.13 -3.99 -1.12
CA ALA A 72 -5.53 -4.09 -1.48
C ALA A 72 -5.81 -5.31 -2.38
N LYS A 73 -6.82 -6.10 -2.04
CA LYS A 73 -7.33 -7.19 -2.87
C LYS A 73 -8.74 -6.90 -3.34
N LYS A 74 -9.22 -7.67 -4.32
CA LYS A 74 -10.63 -7.58 -4.77
C LYS A 74 -11.57 -7.81 -3.58
N THR A 75 -12.72 -7.13 -3.57
CA THR A 75 -13.72 -7.24 -2.50
C THR A 75 -14.24 -8.67 -2.32
N SER A 76 -14.29 -9.44 -3.41
CA SER A 76 -14.62 -10.86 -3.42
C SER A 76 -13.51 -11.80 -2.90
N ARG A 77 -12.35 -11.29 -2.52
CA ARG A 77 -11.21 -12.07 -2.01
C ARG A 77 -10.98 -11.77 -0.53
N ASP A 78 -10.41 -12.75 0.15
CA ASP A 78 -9.89 -12.59 1.50
C ASP A 78 -8.80 -11.51 1.51
N ALA A 79 -8.89 -10.56 2.45
CA ALA A 79 -7.88 -9.53 2.66
C ALA A 79 -6.49 -10.14 2.92
N LEU A 80 -6.42 -11.29 3.60
CA LEU A 80 -5.18 -11.99 3.93
C LEU A 80 -4.46 -12.58 2.71
N ALA A 81 -5.13 -12.67 1.54
CA ALA A 81 -4.50 -13.17 0.32
C ALA A 81 -3.30 -12.32 -0.15
N GLY A 82 -3.18 -11.08 0.33
CA GLY A 82 -2.02 -10.20 0.10
C GLY A 82 -0.87 -10.34 1.09
N LYS A 83 -0.99 -11.16 2.14
CA LYS A 83 -0.06 -11.15 3.28
C LYS A 83 1.41 -11.37 2.89
N ARG A 84 1.67 -12.35 2.01
CA ARG A 84 3.04 -12.66 1.54
C ARG A 84 3.65 -11.49 0.78
N GLN A 85 2.89 -10.93 -0.18
CA GLN A 85 3.32 -9.79 -0.98
C GLN A 85 3.63 -8.57 -0.11
N ALA A 86 2.76 -8.26 0.85
CA ALA A 86 2.97 -7.17 1.80
C ALA A 86 4.22 -7.39 2.69
N SER A 87 4.50 -8.64 3.08
CA SER A 87 5.72 -8.98 3.82
C SER A 87 6.98 -8.75 2.97
N ASP A 88 6.98 -9.19 1.72
CA ASP A 88 8.11 -8.99 0.80
C ASP A 88 8.41 -7.49 0.61
N TYR A 89 7.36 -6.66 0.53
CA TYR A 89 7.49 -5.20 0.47
C TYR A 89 8.04 -4.58 1.76
N ALA A 90 7.57 -5.04 2.91
CA ALA A 90 8.06 -4.56 4.20
C ALA A 90 9.55 -4.91 4.42
N ASP A 91 10.02 -6.07 3.92
CA ASP A 91 11.43 -6.44 3.97
C ASP A 91 12.32 -5.51 3.14
N LEU A 92 11.86 -5.09 1.96
CA LEU A 92 12.57 -4.13 1.12
C LEU A 92 12.63 -2.73 1.75
N ILE A 93 11.53 -2.26 2.35
CA ILE A 93 11.50 -1.00 3.11
C ILE A 93 12.47 -1.08 4.29
N LYS A 94 12.47 -2.19 5.03
CA LYS A 94 13.38 -2.42 6.14
C LYS A 94 14.83 -2.43 5.73
N GLN A 95 15.17 -3.06 4.61
CA GLN A 95 16.53 -3.06 4.06
C GLN A 95 17.02 -1.63 3.76
N LYS A 96 16.14 -0.77 3.22
CA LYS A 96 16.50 0.61 2.84
C LYS A 96 16.53 1.59 4.01
N PHE A 97 15.53 1.56 4.89
CA PHE A 97 15.39 2.56 5.96
C PHE A 97 15.77 2.09 7.36
N GLY A 98 16.02 0.78 7.53
CA GLY A 98 16.46 0.21 8.80
C GLY A 98 15.34 -0.01 9.83
N PHE A 99 14.07 0.10 9.45
CA PHE A 99 12.94 -0.17 10.34
C PHE A 99 11.84 -0.99 9.63
N ASP A 100 11.08 -1.75 10.40
CA ASP A 100 9.98 -2.58 9.89
C ASP A 100 8.69 -1.74 9.80
N PRO A 101 8.11 -1.53 8.61
CA PRO A 101 6.85 -0.78 8.50
C PRO A 101 5.67 -1.64 8.98
N PHE A 102 4.60 -0.97 9.43
CA PHE A 102 3.34 -1.66 9.67
C PHE A 102 2.70 -2.13 8.36
N ILE A 103 1.84 -3.15 8.43
CA ILE A 103 1.11 -3.65 7.28
C ILE A 103 -0.40 -3.58 7.53
N PHE A 104 -1.13 -3.05 6.56
CA PHE A 104 -2.57 -3.17 6.46
C PHE A 104 -2.94 -4.00 5.23
N LEU A 105 -3.84 -4.97 5.42
CA LEU A 105 -4.39 -5.80 4.35
C LEU A 105 -5.88 -5.51 4.26
N THR A 106 -6.39 -5.21 3.06
CA THR A 106 -7.80 -4.85 2.91
C THR A 106 -8.40 -5.35 1.59
N ASN A 107 -9.70 -5.63 1.61
CA ASN A 107 -10.52 -5.86 0.42
C ASN A 107 -11.58 -4.75 0.21
N GLY A 108 -11.47 -3.66 0.98
CA GLY A 108 -12.41 -2.54 1.02
C GLY A 108 -13.50 -2.67 2.09
N ASN A 109 -13.87 -3.89 2.49
CA ASN A 109 -14.90 -4.12 3.53
C ASN A 109 -14.30 -4.31 4.92
N GLU A 110 -13.15 -4.98 4.98
CA GLU A 110 -12.41 -5.21 6.20
C GLU A 110 -10.96 -4.74 6.07
N ILE A 111 -10.34 -4.47 7.20
CA ILE A 111 -8.94 -4.10 7.31
C ILE A 111 -8.31 -4.97 8.38
N GLN A 112 -7.28 -5.72 8.01
CA GLN A 112 -6.42 -6.46 8.93
C GLN A 112 -5.15 -5.65 9.17
N PHE A 113 -4.73 -5.54 10.42
CA PHE A 113 -3.47 -4.90 10.82
C PHE A 113 -2.45 -5.95 11.20
N TRP A 114 -1.21 -5.77 10.76
CA TRP A 114 -0.11 -6.66 11.08
C TRP A 114 1.15 -5.88 11.46
N ASP A 115 1.53 -6.03 12.72
CA ASP A 115 2.82 -5.64 13.26
C ASP A 115 3.71 -6.89 13.33
N ARG A 116 4.61 -7.03 12.35
CA ARG A 116 5.46 -8.23 12.18
C ARG A 116 6.48 -8.40 13.30
N VAL A 117 6.85 -7.31 13.99
CA VAL A 117 7.86 -7.34 15.04
C VAL A 117 7.28 -7.95 16.30
N ASN A 118 6.05 -7.56 16.65
CA ASN A 118 5.38 -8.03 17.85
C ASN A 118 4.54 -9.30 17.62
N TYR A 119 4.11 -9.55 16.37
CA TYR A 119 3.26 -10.68 16.00
C TYR A 119 3.75 -11.33 14.68
N PRO A 120 4.87 -12.07 14.70
CA PRO A 120 5.45 -12.69 13.50
C PRO A 120 4.56 -13.75 12.86
#